data_AF-A0A952WDF6-F1
#
_entry.id   AF-A0A952WDF6-F1
#
_cell.length_a   1.000
_cell.length_b   1.000
_cell.length_c   1.000
_cell.angle_alpha   90.00
_cell.angle_beta   90.00
_cell.angle_gamma   90.00
#
_symmetry.space_group_name_H-M   'P 1'
#
loop_
_entity.id
_entity.type
_entity.pdbx_description
1 polymer ?
#
loop_
_entity_poly.entity_id
_entity_poly.type
_entity_poly.pdbx_seq_one_letter_code
_entity_poly.pdbx_strand_id
1 'polypeptide(L)'
;MELARLAHHFWCRKMLRGGWTYADRYNAAMRTHDALQPFDRLDARDQRTVQLIVTAEGFADQMADVVDYPRGPNRPWTAEELHPGFKVGWAPHIRLPEGEASAQVGVVESWEVDPVSRELVQLSVRWPSGDLTEHLPDEGDLIRLDHA
;
A
#
# COMPACT_ATOMS: atom_id res chain seq x y z
N MET A 1 -7.85 -6.58 -20.98
CA MET A 1 -6.64 -6.93 -21.79
C MET A 1 -5.34 -6.62 -21.07
N GLU A 2 -5.21 -5.48 -20.39
CA GLU A 2 -3.95 -5.07 -19.73
C GLU A 2 -3.52 -6.02 -18.61
N LEU A 3 -4.47 -6.52 -17.80
CA LEU A 3 -4.15 -7.45 -16.72
C LEU A 3 -3.56 -8.78 -17.22
N ALA A 4 -4.07 -9.31 -18.34
CA ALA A 4 -3.51 -10.50 -18.99
C ALA A 4 -2.07 -10.27 -19.48
N ARG A 5 -1.80 -9.09 -20.06
CA ARG A 5 -0.46 -8.69 -20.48
C ARG A 5 0.50 -8.56 -19.29
N LEU A 6 0.05 -7.95 -18.19
CA LEU A 6 0.86 -7.81 -16.97
C LEU A 6 1.13 -9.18 -16.32
N ALA A 7 0.12 -10.03 -16.20
CA ALA A 7 0.28 -11.39 -15.69
C ALA A 7 1.29 -12.19 -16.53
N HIS A 8 1.17 -12.12 -17.86
CA HIS A 8 2.12 -12.75 -18.78
C HIS A 8 3.54 -12.18 -18.63
N HIS A 9 3.67 -10.86 -18.49
CA HIS A 9 4.95 -10.21 -18.24
C HIS A 9 5.63 -10.72 -16.96
N PHE A 10 4.88 -10.84 -15.86
CA PHE A 10 5.41 -11.37 -14.60
C PHE A 10 5.77 -12.86 -14.70
N TRP A 11 4.97 -13.65 -15.40
CA TRP A 11 5.30 -15.06 -15.70
C TRP A 11 6.59 -15.17 -16.49
N CYS A 12 6.76 -14.40 -17.57
CA CYS A 12 7.99 -14.36 -18.36
C CYS A 12 9.20 -14.02 -17.48
N ARG A 13 9.10 -12.99 -16.63
CA ARG A 13 10.18 -12.63 -15.69
C ARG A 13 10.51 -13.74 -14.71
N LYS A 14 9.51 -14.44 -14.18
CA LYS A 14 9.70 -15.60 -13.29
C LYS A 14 10.44 -16.73 -14.02
N MET A 15 10.02 -17.06 -15.23
CA MET A 15 10.63 -18.12 -16.04
C MET A 15 12.08 -17.78 -16.43
N LEU A 16 12.34 -16.55 -16.88
CA LEU A 16 13.69 -16.08 -17.21
C LEU A 16 14.62 -16.11 -15.99
N ARG A 17 14.17 -15.65 -14.81
CA ARG A 17 14.94 -15.79 -13.56
C ARG A 17 15.20 -17.26 -13.19
N GLY A 18 14.29 -18.16 -13.58
CA GLY A 18 14.45 -19.60 -13.45
C GLY A 18 15.40 -20.24 -14.47
N GLY A 19 16.04 -19.44 -15.33
CA GLY A 19 16.97 -19.93 -16.36
C GLY A 19 16.29 -20.45 -17.62
N TRP A 20 15.01 -20.15 -17.83
CA TRP A 20 14.35 -20.46 -19.10
C TRP A 20 14.74 -19.44 -20.18
N THR A 21 14.71 -19.87 -21.44
CA THR A 21 14.99 -19.01 -22.60
C THR A 21 13.92 -19.17 -23.68
N TYR A 22 13.77 -18.16 -24.53
CA TYR A 22 12.88 -18.25 -25.69
C TYR A 22 13.42 -19.27 -26.71
N ALA A 23 12.53 -20.09 -27.25
CA ALA A 23 12.72 -20.83 -28.50
C ALA A 23 11.35 -21.10 -29.14
N ASP A 24 11.30 -21.38 -30.43
CA ASP A 24 10.03 -21.59 -31.16
C ASP A 24 9.21 -22.82 -30.68
N ARG A 25 9.75 -23.62 -29.76
CA ARG A 25 9.07 -24.75 -29.15
C ARG A 25 9.43 -24.87 -27.67
N TYR A 26 8.44 -25.33 -26.89
CA TYR A 26 8.66 -25.75 -25.52
C TYR A 26 9.57 -26.98 -25.44
N ASN A 27 10.57 -26.92 -24.54
CA ASN A 27 11.40 -28.06 -24.17
C ASN A 27 11.86 -27.93 -22.72
N ALA A 28 11.36 -28.80 -21.85
CA ALA A 28 11.68 -28.78 -20.42
C ALA A 28 13.15 -29.08 -20.12
N ALA A 29 13.76 -30.04 -20.83
CA ALA A 29 15.15 -30.44 -20.61
C ALA A 29 16.13 -29.32 -20.99
N MET A 30 15.83 -28.60 -22.07
CA MET A 30 16.61 -27.45 -22.54
C MET A 30 16.17 -26.12 -21.88
N ARG A 31 15.12 -26.16 -21.06
CA ARG A 31 14.47 -24.99 -20.44
C ARG A 31 14.10 -23.91 -21.46
N THR A 32 13.53 -24.31 -22.59
CA THR A 32 13.04 -23.38 -23.61
C THR A 32 11.52 -23.30 -23.63
N HIS A 33 10.96 -22.13 -23.95
CA HIS A 33 9.51 -21.94 -24.10
C HIS A 33 9.18 -20.87 -25.17
N ASP A 34 8.26 -21.21 -26.06
CA ASP A 34 7.73 -20.37 -27.15
C ASP A 34 6.93 -19.14 -26.69
N ALA A 35 6.23 -19.26 -25.56
CA ALA A 35 5.50 -18.13 -24.97
C ALA A 35 6.41 -17.08 -24.31
N LEU A 36 7.74 -17.25 -24.24
CA LEU A 36 8.69 -16.28 -23.68
C LEU A 36 8.96 -15.10 -24.62
N GLN A 37 7.88 -14.44 -25.01
CA GLN A 37 7.86 -13.27 -25.88
C GLN A 37 6.77 -12.30 -25.41
N PRO A 38 6.74 -11.05 -25.91
CA PRO A 38 5.68 -10.10 -25.58
C PRO A 38 4.29 -10.68 -25.85
N PHE A 39 3.32 -10.34 -24.99
CA PHE A 39 1.95 -10.87 -25.06
C PHE A 39 1.30 -10.73 -26.44
N ASP A 40 1.53 -9.60 -27.13
CA ASP A 40 0.95 -9.36 -28.47
C ASP A 40 1.53 -10.26 -29.57
N ARG A 41 2.65 -10.94 -29.30
CA ARG A 41 3.27 -11.88 -30.24
C ARG A 41 2.83 -13.33 -30.00
N LEU A 42 2.11 -13.59 -28.91
CA LEU A 42 1.47 -14.87 -28.71
C LEU A 42 0.40 -15.10 -29.77
N ASP A 43 0.11 -16.36 -30.07
CA ASP A 43 -1.04 -16.67 -30.91
C ASP A 43 -2.37 -16.34 -30.19
N ALA A 44 -3.46 -16.30 -30.96
CA ALA A 44 -4.77 -15.94 -30.43
C ALA A 44 -5.28 -16.92 -29.35
N ARG A 45 -4.83 -18.19 -29.39
CA ARG A 45 -5.26 -19.21 -28.44
C ARG A 45 -4.58 -18.99 -27.09
N ASP A 46 -3.29 -18.72 -27.08
CA ASP A 46 -2.52 -18.46 -25.86
C ASP A 46 -2.93 -17.13 -25.25
N GLN A 47 -3.14 -16.08 -26.06
CA GLN A 47 -3.69 -14.81 -25.56
C GLN A 47 -5.04 -15.02 -24.86
N ARG A 48 -5.95 -15.78 -25.49
CA ARG A 48 -7.26 -16.09 -24.90
C ARG A 48 -7.14 -16.93 -23.64
N THR A 49 -6.20 -17.87 -23.59
CA THR A 49 -5.97 -18.73 -22.43
C THR A 49 -5.55 -17.90 -21.23
N VAL A 50 -4.57 -17.01 -21.39
CA VAL A 50 -4.12 -16.11 -20.32
C VAL A 50 -5.25 -15.18 -19.87
N GLN A 51 -6.05 -14.65 -20.81
CA GLN A 51 -7.21 -13.82 -20.49
C GLN A 51 -8.23 -14.56 -19.63
N LEU A 52 -8.56 -15.80 -19.98
CA LEU A 52 -9.50 -16.62 -19.22
C LEU A 52 -8.99 -16.93 -17.82
N ILE A 53 -7.71 -17.31 -17.68
CA ILE A 53 -7.09 -17.57 -16.37
C ILE A 53 -7.20 -16.34 -15.47
N VAL A 54 -6.75 -15.19 -15.96
CA VAL A 54 -6.76 -13.94 -15.18
C VAL A 54 -8.17 -13.52 -14.77
N THR A 55 -9.15 -13.73 -15.66
CA THR A 55 -10.55 -13.38 -15.38
C THR A 55 -11.19 -14.33 -14.37
N ALA A 56 -10.97 -15.64 -14.53
CA ALA A 56 -11.59 -16.66 -13.68
C ALA A 56 -11.10 -16.60 -12.22
N GLU A 57 -9.84 -16.20 -12.02
CA GLU A 57 -9.24 -16.06 -10.69
C GLU A 57 -9.64 -14.76 -9.97
N GLY A 58 -10.45 -13.90 -10.60
CA GLY A 58 -10.91 -12.64 -9.98
C GLY A 58 -9.78 -11.66 -9.65
N PHE A 59 -8.63 -11.77 -10.33
CA PHE A 59 -7.46 -10.93 -10.02
C PHE A 59 -7.74 -9.44 -10.12
N ALA A 60 -8.65 -9.02 -11.00
CA ALA A 60 -9.03 -7.61 -11.12
C ALA A 60 -9.70 -7.09 -9.85
N ASP A 61 -10.63 -7.86 -9.30
CA ASP A 61 -11.35 -7.52 -8.07
C ASP A 61 -10.37 -7.52 -6.89
N GLN A 62 -9.52 -8.54 -6.78
CA GLN A 62 -8.47 -8.59 -5.76
C GLN A 62 -7.52 -7.38 -5.83
N MET A 63 -7.10 -6.96 -7.02
CA MET A 63 -6.26 -5.78 -7.16
C MET A 63 -6.99 -4.48 -6.80
N ALA A 64 -8.28 -4.38 -7.12
CA ALA A 64 -9.10 -3.24 -6.73
C ALA A 64 -9.24 -3.15 -5.22
N ASP A 65 -9.44 -4.29 -4.54
CA ASP A 65 -9.57 -4.36 -3.08
C ASP A 65 -8.27 -4.05 -2.33
N VAL A 66 -7.11 -4.31 -2.94
CA VAL A 66 -5.80 -3.99 -2.35
C VAL A 66 -5.48 -2.49 -2.40
N VAL A 67 -6.01 -1.77 -3.39
CA VAL A 67 -5.73 -0.35 -3.59
C VAL A 67 -6.83 0.49 -2.93
N ASP A 68 -6.61 0.88 -1.68
CA ASP A 68 -7.45 1.88 -1.02
C ASP A 68 -6.88 3.30 -1.22
N TYR A 69 -7.79 4.24 -1.45
CA TYR A 69 -7.50 5.66 -1.58
C TYR A 69 -8.30 6.43 -0.54
N PRO A 70 -8.00 6.26 0.76
CA PRO A 70 -8.78 6.89 1.80
C PRO A 70 -8.76 8.41 1.63
N ARG A 71 -9.94 9.03 1.82
CA ARG A 71 -10.18 10.48 1.67
C ARG A 71 -10.77 11.03 2.96
N GLY A 72 -10.65 12.34 3.11
CA GLY A 72 -11.20 13.05 4.27
C GLY A 72 -10.39 12.83 5.54
N PRO A 73 -10.95 13.20 6.71
CA PRO A 73 -10.22 13.28 7.97
C PRO A 73 -9.75 11.93 8.51
N ASN A 74 -10.34 10.82 8.04
CA ASN A 74 -10.06 9.45 8.50
C ASN A 74 -8.95 8.75 7.69
N ARG A 75 -8.33 9.44 6.71
CA ARG A 75 -7.20 8.85 5.99
C ARG A 75 -5.97 8.70 6.88
N PRO A 76 -5.03 7.79 6.56
CA PRO A 76 -3.76 7.69 7.25
C PRO A 76 -2.98 9.01 7.27
N TRP A 77 -2.21 9.20 8.33
CA TRP A 77 -1.32 10.34 8.48
C TRP A 77 -0.17 10.29 7.48
N THR A 78 0.16 11.46 6.92
CA THR A 78 1.27 11.62 5.96
C THR A 78 2.27 12.60 6.52
N ALA A 79 3.56 12.28 6.47
CA ALA A 79 4.60 13.15 7.03
C ALA A 79 4.61 14.57 6.43
N GLU A 80 4.17 14.71 5.19
CA GLU A 80 4.08 16.00 4.48
C GLU A 80 3.02 16.95 5.05
N GLU A 81 2.00 16.43 5.75
CA GLU A 81 0.95 17.26 6.35
C GLU A 81 1.36 17.78 7.74
N LEU A 82 2.35 17.14 8.36
CA LEU A 82 2.78 17.46 9.71
C LEU A 82 3.67 18.68 9.72
N HIS A 83 3.44 19.51 10.72
CA HIS A 83 4.30 20.62 11.07
C HIS A 83 4.24 20.82 12.59
N PRO A 84 5.26 21.43 13.21
CA PRO A 84 5.17 21.83 14.60
C PRO A 84 3.92 22.67 14.85
N GLY A 85 3.15 22.34 15.88
CA GLY A 85 1.91 23.03 16.23
C GLY A 85 0.64 22.50 15.52
N PHE A 86 0.74 21.49 14.65
CA PHE A 86 -0.44 20.84 14.06
C PHE A 86 -1.35 20.31 15.16
N LYS A 87 -2.66 20.63 15.12
CA LYS A 87 -3.58 20.27 16.21
C LYS A 87 -4.19 18.89 16.04
N VAL A 88 -4.15 18.14 17.13
CA VAL A 88 -4.71 16.80 17.23
C VAL A 88 -5.62 16.66 18.44
N GLY A 89 -6.56 15.73 18.35
CA GLY A 89 -7.41 15.32 19.46
C GLY A 89 -7.39 13.80 19.61
N TRP A 90 -7.87 13.31 20.74
CA TRP A 90 -8.07 11.89 20.95
C TRP A 90 -9.17 11.35 20.05
N ALA A 91 -8.95 10.18 19.44
CA ALA A 91 -9.99 9.51 18.68
C ALA A 91 -11.13 9.03 19.61
N PRO A 92 -12.39 9.03 19.15
CA PRO A 92 -13.54 8.77 20.03
C PRO A 92 -13.57 7.38 20.68
N HIS A 93 -12.81 6.42 20.13
CA HIS A 93 -12.78 5.05 20.61
C HIS A 93 -11.68 4.79 21.65
N ILE A 94 -10.81 5.78 21.90
CA ILE A 94 -9.69 5.64 22.83
C ILE A 94 -10.16 5.78 24.27
N ARG A 95 -9.70 4.86 25.11
CA ARG A 95 -9.80 5.02 26.56
C ARG A 95 -8.71 6.01 26.98
N LEU A 96 -9.14 7.20 27.36
CA LEU A 96 -8.25 8.26 27.80
C LEU A 96 -7.42 7.85 29.03
N PRO A 97 -6.15 8.27 29.09
CA PRO A 97 -5.34 8.20 30.31
C PRO A 97 -6.02 8.92 31.49
N GLU A 98 -5.66 8.54 32.72
CA GLU A 98 -6.21 9.17 33.92
C GLU A 98 -5.81 10.65 34.00
N GLY A 99 -6.78 11.55 34.13
CA GLY A 99 -6.56 13.00 34.14
C GLY A 99 -6.67 13.67 32.76
N GLU A 100 -6.79 12.90 31.69
CA GLU A 100 -7.01 13.42 30.34
C GLU A 100 -8.50 13.66 30.06
N ALA A 101 -8.81 14.67 29.23
CA ALA A 101 -10.18 14.97 28.81
C ALA A 101 -10.32 14.90 27.29
N SER A 102 -11.44 14.36 26.81
CA SER A 102 -11.68 14.18 25.37
C SER A 102 -11.67 15.48 24.57
N ALA A 103 -11.91 16.62 25.22
CA ALA A 103 -11.89 17.95 24.60
C ALA A 103 -10.48 18.59 24.56
N GLN A 104 -9.45 17.93 25.10
CA GLN A 104 -8.10 18.46 25.05
C GLN A 104 -7.57 18.47 23.62
N VAL A 105 -6.83 19.53 23.31
CA VAL A 105 -6.18 19.73 22.02
C VAL A 105 -4.69 19.59 22.22
N GLY A 106 -4.14 18.50 21.70
CA GLY A 106 -2.70 18.29 21.63
C GLY A 106 -2.10 19.01 20.43
N VAL A 107 -0.79 19.27 20.50
CA VAL A 107 -0.02 19.81 19.38
C VAL A 107 1.10 18.86 19.01
N VAL A 108 1.26 18.59 17.71
CA VAL A 108 2.40 17.82 17.21
C VAL A 108 3.67 18.62 17.46
N GLU A 109 4.61 18.02 18.18
CA GLU A 109 5.92 18.58 18.48
C GLU A 109 6.97 18.09 17.47
N SER A 110 6.98 16.78 17.21
CA SER A 110 7.89 16.13 16.26
C SER A 110 7.30 14.85 15.70
N TRP A 111 7.92 14.31 14.67
CA TRP A 111 7.56 13.02 14.08
C TRP A 111 8.78 12.32 13.48
N GLU A 112 8.68 11.00 13.35
CA GLU A 112 9.70 10.16 12.73
C GLU A 112 9.18 9.53 11.44
N VAL A 113 10.07 9.43 10.46
CA VAL A 113 9.79 8.87 9.14
C VAL A 113 10.81 7.79 8.84
N ASP A 114 10.35 6.63 8.38
CA ASP A 114 11.25 5.58 7.93
C ASP A 114 12.12 6.10 6.76
N PRO A 115 13.46 5.98 6.84
CA PRO A 115 14.34 6.57 5.84
C PRO A 115 14.23 5.94 4.45
N VAL A 116 13.68 4.72 4.36
CA VAL A 116 13.55 3.94 3.13
C VAL A 116 12.13 4.02 2.57
N SER A 117 11.10 3.63 3.33
CA SER A 117 9.71 3.64 2.88
C SER A 117 9.11 5.05 2.86
N ARG A 118 9.72 5.99 3.59
CA ARG A 118 9.23 7.36 3.79
C ARG A 118 7.88 7.41 4.51
N GLU A 119 7.47 6.32 5.14
CA GLU A 119 6.26 6.24 5.92
C GLU A 119 6.45 6.91 7.28
N LEU A 120 5.40 7.57 7.76
CA LEU A 120 5.34 8.09 9.11
C LEU A 120 5.29 6.91 10.09
N VAL A 121 6.23 6.86 11.03
CA VAL A 121 6.31 5.75 12.00
C VAL A 121 5.91 6.17 13.40
N GLN A 122 6.09 7.44 13.77
CA GLN A 122 5.76 7.93 15.11
C GLN A 122 5.41 9.42 15.09
N LEU A 123 4.44 9.79 15.94
CA LEU A 123 4.06 11.16 16.26
C LEU A 123 4.34 11.45 17.73
N SER A 124 5.00 12.57 18.01
CA SER A 124 5.15 13.09 19.38
C SER A 124 4.21 14.26 19.58
N VAL A 125 3.30 14.14 20.54
CA VAL A 125 2.23 15.11 20.80
C VAL A 125 2.37 15.65 22.21
N ARG A 126 2.41 16.99 22.31
CA ARG A 126 2.39 17.70 23.59
C ARG A 126 0.96 18.12 23.94
N TRP A 127 0.54 17.76 25.14
CA TRP A 127 -0.80 18.07 25.66
C TRP A 127 -0.81 19.35 26.50
N PRO A 128 -1.98 19.97 26.74
CA PRO A 128 -2.13 21.13 27.61
C PRO A 128 -1.64 20.92 29.04
N SER A 129 -1.65 19.67 29.54
CA SER A 129 -1.06 19.30 30.83
C SER A 129 0.46 19.52 30.90
N GLY A 130 1.13 19.59 29.74
CA GLY A 130 2.57 19.61 29.59
C GLY A 130 3.16 18.24 29.20
N ASP A 131 2.36 17.18 29.29
CA ASP A 131 2.79 15.81 28.98
C ASP A 131 3.13 15.66 27.49
N LEU A 132 4.18 14.89 27.23
CA LEU A 132 4.58 14.48 25.89
C LEU A 132 4.28 13.00 25.73
N THR A 133 3.52 12.66 24.70
CA THR A 133 3.13 11.27 24.40
C THR A 133 3.52 10.90 22.98
N GLU A 134 3.77 9.61 22.77
CA GLU A 134 4.14 9.04 21.49
C GLU A 134 2.99 8.19 20.96
N HIS A 135 2.72 8.29 19.66
CA HIS A 135 1.61 7.61 18.98
C HIS A 135 2.06 7.01 17.67
N LEU A 136 1.59 5.80 17.37
CA LEU A 136 1.77 5.20 16.07
C LEU A 136 0.62 5.61 15.13
N PRO A 137 0.90 6.03 13.89
CA PRO A 137 -0.15 6.48 12.96
C PRO A 137 -1.23 5.45 12.64
N ASP A 138 -0.90 4.16 12.72
CA ASP A 138 -1.76 3.02 12.42
C ASP A 138 -2.63 2.57 13.60
N GLU A 139 -2.30 2.96 14.83
CA GLU A 139 -3.13 2.70 16.02
C GLU A 139 -4.44 3.50 15.97
N GLY A 140 -4.45 4.64 15.26
CA GLY A 140 -5.65 5.44 15.07
C GLY A 140 -6.06 6.23 16.32
N ASP A 141 -5.13 6.42 17.27
CA ASP A 141 -5.36 7.07 18.55
C ASP A 141 -5.69 8.56 18.45
N LEU A 142 -5.30 9.19 17.35
CA LEU A 142 -5.39 10.62 17.14
C LEU A 142 -6.26 10.98 15.94
N ILE A 143 -7.01 12.07 16.07
CA ILE A 143 -7.77 12.71 15.00
C ILE A 143 -7.19 14.09 14.66
N ARG A 144 -7.31 14.47 13.38
CA ARG A 144 -6.99 15.83 12.90
C ARG A 144 -8.06 16.81 13.38
N LEU A 145 -7.64 17.94 13.94
CA LEU A 145 -8.56 19.02 14.32
C LEU A 145 -8.50 20.24 13.40
N ASP A 146 -7.46 20.39 12.58
CA ASP A 146 -7.25 21.55 11.69
C ASP A 146 -7.95 21.43 10.32
N HIS A 147 -9.04 20.68 10.23
CA HIS A 147 -9.92 20.63 9.04
C HIS A 147 -11.37 20.91 9.41
N ALA A 148 -11.64 22.17 9.78
CA ALA A 148 -12.97 22.78 9.73
C ALA A 148 -13.01 23.80 8.59
#